data_AF-A0A419EHN2-F1
#
_entry.id   AF-A0A419EHN2-F1
#
_cell.length_a   1.000
_cell.length_b   1.000
_cell.length_c   1.000
_cell.angle_alpha   90.00
_cell.angle_beta   90.00
_cell.angle_gamma   90.00
#
_symmetry.space_group_name_H-M   'P 1'
#
loop_
_entity.id
_entity.type
_entity.pdbx_description
1 polymer ?
#
loop_
_entity_poly.entity_id
_entity_poly.type
_entity_poly.pdbx_seq_one_letter_code
_entity_poly.pdbx_strand_id
1 'polypeptide(L)'
;MVKIRRIQNENAGFIKDVSDIIATEAWKNPFLIPDLAKDKTLFVFSDYSQVKGKYKTYSFFIIGRSGADYFNGARKILRDDFNLENRRMSYKGLGDKRKLKALPAFLSCAGAVDGVLITFAVDTQIQYMFAEQFLDVWKELSVFKKNVLEDMLRVVHFGAQAIMTVFSDSQNIVWFTDCDAIVANEKHEQLFGKLAETTIRHGFMPQENINHVAFGLSEIDDGSLEIEDFIAVPDLVAGALCETLDQLNISNLRVASNLILKKPNVTDKANIICEWIGKMACPLKKFGVVFDKFGTQPWAFRPTFFTIQNPYISACEVTCSAQKGASLISKPIRFDIEDLHDGQG
;
A
#
# COMPACT_ATOMS: atom_id res chain seq x y z
N MET A 1 5.82 19.69 -12.83
CA MET A 1 6.95 18.74 -12.71
C MET A 1 6.86 18.18 -11.30
N VAL A 2 6.74 16.87 -11.14
CA VAL A 2 6.56 16.24 -9.82
C VAL A 2 7.77 16.54 -8.94
N LYS A 3 7.55 17.08 -7.74
CA LYS A 3 8.60 17.31 -6.75
C LYS A 3 9.04 15.96 -6.19
N ILE A 4 10.22 15.49 -6.58
CA ILE A 4 10.80 14.27 -6.01
C ILE A 4 11.27 14.59 -4.59
N ARG A 5 10.68 13.90 -3.62
CA ARG A 5 10.90 14.13 -2.19
C ARG A 5 11.90 13.13 -1.64
N ARG A 6 12.71 13.59 -0.68
CA ARG A 6 13.57 12.76 0.15
C ARG A 6 13.66 13.32 1.56
N ILE A 7 13.91 12.44 2.52
CA ILE A 7 14.19 12.82 3.90
C ILE A 7 15.54 13.53 3.96
N GLN A 8 15.55 14.74 4.53
CA GLN A 8 16.78 15.55 4.65
C GLN A 8 17.52 15.29 5.98
N ASN A 9 16.90 14.63 6.95
CA ASN A 9 17.52 14.33 8.23
C ASN A 9 18.54 13.20 8.09
N GLU A 10 19.83 13.52 8.12
CA GLU A 10 20.93 12.55 8.02
C GLU A 10 20.92 11.50 9.16
N ASN A 11 20.29 11.80 10.29
CA ASN A 11 20.18 10.88 11.42
C ASN A 11 18.94 9.98 11.36
N ALA A 12 18.15 10.02 10.29
CA ALA A 12 16.96 9.17 10.15
C ALA A 12 17.28 7.69 9.86
N GLY A 13 18.57 7.31 9.83
CA GLY A 13 19.00 5.92 9.68
C GLY A 13 18.51 5.29 8.37
N PHE A 14 18.13 4.01 8.41
CA PHE A 14 17.75 3.27 7.20
C PHE A 14 16.50 3.83 6.50
N ILE A 15 15.65 4.59 7.21
CA ILE A 15 14.49 5.25 6.61
C ILE A 15 14.96 6.30 5.58
N LYS A 16 16.07 6.99 5.86
CA LYS A 16 16.71 7.85 4.86
C LYS A 16 17.21 7.03 3.67
N ASP A 17 17.86 5.89 3.89
CA ASP A 17 18.37 5.05 2.80
C ASP A 17 17.23 4.60 1.86
N VAL A 18 16.09 4.20 2.43
CA VAL A 18 14.88 3.84 1.66
C VAL A 18 14.37 5.05 0.87
N SER A 19 14.29 6.22 1.52
CA SER A 19 13.88 7.46 0.88
C SER A 19 14.82 7.85 -0.28
N ASP A 20 16.13 7.72 -0.10
CA ASP A 20 17.15 8.06 -1.10
C ASP A 20 17.11 7.10 -2.28
N ILE A 21 16.88 5.80 -2.02
CA ILE A 21 16.67 4.79 -3.05
C ILE A 21 15.45 5.13 -3.92
N ILE A 22 14.30 5.44 -3.30
CA ILE A 22 13.08 5.81 -4.03
C ILE A 22 13.30 7.09 -4.84
N ALA A 23 13.92 8.12 -4.24
CA ALA A 23 14.22 9.38 -4.92
C ALA A 23 15.17 9.17 -6.11
N THR A 24 16.18 8.31 -5.96
CA THR A 24 17.13 7.96 -7.03
C THR A 24 16.43 7.30 -8.20
N GLU A 25 15.52 6.36 -7.95
CA GLU A 25 14.76 5.69 -9.01
C GLU A 25 13.73 6.63 -9.66
N ALA A 26 13.11 7.53 -8.89
CA ALA A 26 12.24 8.57 -9.42
C ALA A 26 13.01 9.59 -10.30
N TRP A 27 14.26 9.91 -9.98
CA TRP A 27 15.10 10.73 -10.85
C TRP A 27 15.45 10.04 -12.17
N LYS A 28 15.70 8.72 -12.14
CA LYS A 28 15.94 7.93 -13.36
C LYS A 28 14.70 7.80 -14.23
N ASN A 29 13.53 7.69 -13.60
CA ASN A 29 12.23 7.57 -14.27
C ASN A 29 11.23 8.57 -13.69
N PRO A 30 11.11 9.79 -14.25
CA PRO A 30 10.19 10.81 -13.77
C PRO A 30 8.70 10.39 -13.77
N PHE A 31 8.34 9.33 -14.50
CA PHE A 31 6.97 8.79 -14.53
C PHE A 31 6.71 7.74 -13.43
N LEU A 32 7.70 7.45 -12.58
CA LEU A 32 7.56 6.50 -11.47
C LEU A 32 6.58 7.01 -10.41
N ILE A 33 6.54 8.33 -10.21
CA ILE A 33 5.70 8.99 -9.20
C ILE A 33 4.63 9.81 -9.93
N PRO A 34 3.33 9.56 -9.68
CA PRO A 34 2.25 10.35 -10.25
C PRO A 34 2.19 11.75 -9.62
N ASP A 35 1.60 12.71 -10.34
CA ASP A 35 1.33 14.04 -9.81
C ASP A 35 -0.07 14.09 -9.19
N LEU A 36 -0.14 13.97 -7.86
CA LEU A 36 -1.39 14.05 -7.11
C LEU A 36 -1.68 15.46 -6.57
N ALA A 37 -0.90 16.48 -6.92
CA ALA A 37 -1.01 17.83 -6.35
C ALA A 37 -2.36 18.52 -6.64
N LYS A 38 -3.08 18.08 -7.67
CA LYS A 38 -4.41 18.61 -8.05
C LYS A 38 -5.51 18.26 -7.04
N ASP A 39 -5.34 17.18 -6.28
CA ASP A 39 -6.34 16.69 -5.35
C ASP A 39 -6.07 17.26 -3.95
N LYS A 40 -7.09 17.79 -3.28
CA LYS A 40 -6.94 18.32 -1.91
C LYS A 40 -6.75 17.22 -0.87
N THR A 41 -7.30 16.03 -1.13
CA THR A 41 -7.26 14.89 -0.21
C THR A 41 -6.58 13.71 -0.88
N LEU A 42 -5.60 13.16 -0.17
CA LEU A 42 -4.99 11.87 -0.45
C LEU A 42 -5.66 10.80 0.40
N PHE A 43 -6.10 9.73 -0.27
CA PHE A 43 -6.57 8.52 0.37
C PHE A 43 -5.45 7.49 0.39
N VAL A 44 -5.25 6.87 1.54
CA VAL A 44 -4.27 5.80 1.76
C VAL A 44 -5.04 4.57 2.19
N PHE A 45 -4.92 3.48 1.43
CA PHE A 45 -5.47 2.19 1.79
C PHE A 45 -4.31 1.22 1.97
N SER A 46 -4.32 0.47 3.07
CA SER A 46 -3.21 -0.42 3.40
C SER A 46 -3.68 -1.79 3.85
N ASP A 47 -2.89 -2.80 3.48
CA ASP A 47 -3.04 -4.15 4.01
C ASP A 47 -1.68 -4.86 4.08
N TYR A 48 -1.60 -5.88 4.92
CA TYR A 48 -0.36 -6.55 5.27
C TYR A 48 -0.51 -8.06 5.21
N SER A 49 0.39 -8.72 4.47
CA SER A 49 0.33 -10.17 4.29
C SER A 49 1.57 -10.85 4.82
N GLN A 50 1.35 -11.97 5.52
CA GLN A 50 2.38 -12.92 5.87
C GLN A 50 1.86 -14.33 5.56
N VAL A 51 2.57 -15.03 4.67
CA VAL A 51 2.41 -16.48 4.48
C VAL A 51 3.54 -17.22 5.22
N LYS A 52 3.55 -18.56 5.23
CA LYS A 52 4.56 -19.38 5.91
C LYS A 52 5.99 -19.30 5.29
N GLY A 53 6.34 -18.21 4.63
CA GLY A 53 7.64 -18.07 3.96
C GLY A 53 8.53 -16.98 4.55
N LYS A 54 9.47 -16.52 3.73
CA LYS A 54 10.58 -15.67 4.14
C LYS A 54 10.13 -14.23 4.37
N TYR A 55 9.15 -13.73 3.62
CA TYR A 55 8.80 -12.31 3.66
C TYR A 55 7.45 -12.03 4.30
N LYS A 56 7.40 -10.93 5.06
CA LYS A 56 6.17 -10.21 5.41
C LYS A 56 6.04 -8.98 4.51
N THR A 57 4.86 -8.74 3.96
CA THR A 57 4.62 -7.67 2.98
C THR A 57 3.67 -6.63 3.54
N TYR A 58 3.92 -5.36 3.21
CA TYR A 58 3.13 -4.21 3.59
C TYR A 58 2.83 -3.40 2.35
N SER A 59 1.58 -3.34 1.92
CA SER A 59 1.18 -2.67 0.68
C SER A 59 0.36 -1.43 0.98
N PHE A 60 0.68 -0.33 0.31
CA PHE A 60 0.03 0.97 0.45
C PHE A 60 -0.45 1.45 -0.91
N PHE A 61 -1.75 1.62 -1.06
CA PHE A 61 -2.40 2.15 -2.23
C PHE A 61 -2.82 3.60 -1.97
N ILE A 62 -2.20 4.54 -2.68
CA ILE A 62 -2.37 5.97 -2.45
C ILE A 62 -2.91 6.64 -3.72
N ILE A 63 -4.03 7.33 -3.57
CA ILE A 63 -4.74 7.99 -4.67
C ILE A 63 -5.25 9.36 -4.22
N GLY A 64 -5.38 10.29 -5.16
CA GLY A 64 -6.12 11.53 -4.93
C GLY A 64 -7.64 11.30 -4.96
N ARG A 65 -8.40 12.27 -4.46
CA ARG A 65 -9.87 12.27 -4.46
C ARG A 65 -10.47 11.90 -5.82
N SER A 66 -9.99 12.48 -6.91
CA SER A 66 -10.47 12.19 -8.27
C SER A 66 -10.31 10.71 -8.65
N GLY A 67 -9.20 10.08 -8.26
CA GLY A 67 -8.97 8.65 -8.45
C GLY A 67 -9.88 7.78 -7.59
N ALA A 68 -10.14 8.20 -6.34
CA ALA A 68 -11.06 7.52 -5.44
C ALA A 68 -12.50 7.53 -5.98
N ASP A 69 -12.99 8.70 -6.41
CA ASP A 69 -14.35 8.85 -6.95
C ASP A 69 -14.53 8.01 -8.24
N TYR A 70 -13.52 7.96 -9.10
CA TYR A 70 -13.52 7.09 -10.28
C TYR A 70 -13.59 5.60 -9.90
N PHE A 71 -12.70 5.14 -9.01
CA PHE A 71 -12.67 3.72 -8.64
C PHE A 71 -13.96 3.32 -7.93
N ASN A 72 -14.54 4.22 -7.13
CA ASN A 72 -15.84 4.00 -6.50
C ASN A 72 -16.99 3.79 -7.51
N GLY A 73 -16.99 4.57 -8.60
CA GLY A 73 -17.93 4.34 -9.71
C GLY A 73 -17.68 3.01 -10.42
N ALA A 74 -16.41 2.75 -10.77
CA ALA A 74 -16.00 1.56 -11.52
C ALA A 74 -16.28 0.26 -10.76
N ARG A 75 -15.98 0.21 -9.45
CA ARG A 75 -16.22 -0.98 -8.62
C ARG A 75 -17.71 -1.35 -8.60
N LYS A 76 -18.62 -0.37 -8.52
CA LYS A 76 -20.07 -0.63 -8.44
C LYS A 76 -20.58 -1.33 -9.70
N ILE A 77 -20.22 -0.80 -10.87
CA ILE A 77 -20.55 -1.41 -12.17
C ILE A 77 -19.97 -2.81 -12.26
N LEU A 78 -18.71 -2.99 -11.83
CA LEU A 78 -18.07 -4.30 -11.84
C LEU A 78 -18.76 -5.30 -10.92
N ARG A 79 -19.17 -4.88 -9.70
CA ARG A 79 -19.88 -5.75 -8.76
C ARG A 79 -21.19 -6.26 -9.36
N ASP A 80 -21.90 -5.40 -10.09
CA ASP A 80 -23.12 -5.75 -10.80
C ASP A 80 -22.84 -6.70 -11.98
N ASP A 81 -21.89 -6.35 -12.85
CA ASP A 81 -21.51 -7.14 -14.04
C ASP A 81 -21.10 -8.58 -13.68
N PHE A 82 -20.47 -8.78 -12.51
CA PHE A 82 -19.99 -10.08 -12.04
C PHE A 82 -20.86 -10.72 -10.95
N ASN A 83 -22.00 -10.11 -10.57
CA ASN A 83 -22.89 -10.56 -9.49
C ASN A 83 -22.13 -10.88 -8.19
N LEU A 84 -21.31 -9.92 -7.73
CA LEU A 84 -20.51 -10.08 -6.53
C LEU A 84 -21.36 -9.94 -5.25
N GLU A 85 -22.48 -9.20 -5.27
CA GLU A 85 -23.35 -8.98 -4.10
C GLU A 85 -22.51 -8.51 -2.89
N ASN A 86 -22.49 -9.25 -1.78
CA ASN A 86 -21.72 -8.95 -0.56
C ASN A 86 -20.36 -9.68 -0.50
N ARG A 87 -19.88 -10.23 -1.63
CA ARG A 87 -18.57 -10.91 -1.69
C ARG A 87 -17.45 -9.89 -1.59
N ARG A 88 -16.73 -9.91 -0.48
CA ARG A 88 -15.49 -9.13 -0.27
C ARG A 88 -14.37 -9.64 -1.17
N MET A 89 -13.71 -8.75 -1.90
CA MET A 89 -12.51 -9.10 -2.65
C MET A 89 -11.35 -9.22 -1.65
N SER A 90 -10.68 -10.38 -1.61
CA SER A 90 -9.49 -10.56 -0.79
C SER A 90 -8.63 -11.71 -1.31
N TYR A 91 -7.32 -11.66 -1.08
CA TYR A 91 -6.36 -12.65 -1.59
C TYR A 91 -6.66 -14.07 -1.09
N LYS A 92 -7.00 -14.20 0.19
CA LYS A 92 -7.44 -15.47 0.80
C LYS A 92 -8.81 -15.89 0.25
N GLY A 93 -9.68 -14.94 -0.05
CA GLY A 93 -11.02 -15.15 -0.59
C GLY A 93 -11.07 -15.59 -2.06
N LEU A 94 -9.97 -15.52 -2.82
CA LEU A 94 -9.92 -15.88 -4.24
C LEU A 94 -10.08 -17.38 -4.56
N GLY A 95 -10.33 -18.22 -3.56
CA GLY A 95 -10.87 -19.58 -3.81
C GLY A 95 -12.29 -19.57 -4.39
N ASP A 96 -13.03 -18.46 -4.23
CA ASP A 96 -14.34 -18.25 -4.86
C ASP A 96 -14.19 -18.01 -6.37
N LYS A 97 -14.79 -18.90 -7.18
CA LYS A 97 -14.75 -18.86 -8.64
C LYS A 97 -15.30 -17.55 -9.23
N ARG A 98 -16.32 -16.93 -8.61
CA ARG A 98 -16.87 -15.65 -9.08
C ARG A 98 -15.87 -14.51 -8.85
N LYS A 99 -15.26 -14.46 -7.66
CA LYS A 99 -14.21 -13.46 -7.36
C LYS A 99 -13.01 -13.63 -8.29
N LEU A 100 -12.57 -14.88 -8.50
CA LEU A 100 -11.46 -15.17 -9.41
C LEU A 100 -11.77 -14.75 -10.86
N LYS A 101 -13.00 -14.95 -11.33
CA LYS A 101 -13.45 -14.49 -12.65
C LYS A 101 -13.49 -12.96 -12.76
N ALA A 102 -13.88 -12.27 -11.69
CA ALA A 102 -13.94 -10.80 -11.63
C ALA A 102 -12.56 -10.14 -11.47
N LEU A 103 -11.58 -10.86 -10.91
CA LEU A 103 -10.27 -10.33 -10.54
C LEU A 103 -9.55 -9.55 -11.66
N PRO A 104 -9.45 -10.02 -12.92
CA PRO A 104 -8.80 -9.24 -13.97
C PRO A 104 -9.47 -7.90 -14.24
N ALA A 105 -10.81 -7.84 -14.21
CA ALA A 105 -11.56 -6.60 -14.40
C ALA A 105 -11.39 -5.67 -13.20
N PHE A 106 -11.33 -6.22 -11.98
CA PHE A 106 -11.16 -5.47 -10.74
C PHE A 106 -9.80 -4.78 -10.71
N LEU A 107 -8.75 -5.55 -10.99
CA LEU A 107 -7.39 -5.02 -11.13
C LEU A 107 -7.27 -4.01 -12.27
N SER A 108 -7.98 -4.21 -13.40
CA SER A 108 -8.01 -3.22 -14.48
C SER A 108 -8.63 -1.89 -14.04
N CYS A 109 -9.72 -1.93 -13.26
CA CYS A 109 -10.33 -0.71 -12.71
C CYS A 109 -9.38 0.01 -11.75
N ALA A 110 -8.70 -0.73 -10.87
CA ALA A 110 -7.69 -0.17 -9.97
C ALA A 110 -6.50 0.39 -10.75
N GLY A 111 -6.04 -0.31 -11.80
CA GLY A 111 -4.92 0.12 -12.63
C GLY A 111 -5.15 1.43 -13.39
N ALA A 112 -6.41 1.80 -13.62
CA ALA A 112 -6.82 3.01 -14.34
C ALA A 112 -6.82 4.28 -13.47
N VAL A 113 -6.64 4.17 -12.16
CA VAL A 113 -6.57 5.34 -11.26
C VAL A 113 -5.21 6.01 -11.33
N ASP A 114 -5.18 7.33 -11.26
CA ASP A 114 -3.96 8.09 -11.05
C ASP A 114 -3.53 7.96 -9.58
N GLY A 115 -2.39 7.32 -9.33
CA GLY A 115 -1.97 6.94 -7.98
C GLY A 115 -0.73 6.08 -7.93
N VAL A 116 -0.34 5.71 -6.72
CA VAL A 116 0.81 4.85 -6.47
C VAL A 116 0.42 3.69 -5.57
N LEU A 117 0.96 2.50 -5.87
CA LEU A 117 0.86 1.30 -5.06
C LEU A 117 2.30 0.87 -4.72
N ILE A 118 2.65 1.02 -3.45
CA ILE A 118 4.00 0.76 -2.94
C ILE A 118 3.95 -0.44 -2.00
N THR A 119 4.78 -1.44 -2.25
CA THR A 119 4.91 -2.61 -1.37
C THR A 119 6.28 -2.68 -0.72
N PHE A 120 6.32 -2.78 0.60
CA PHE A 120 7.52 -3.08 1.36
C PHE A 120 7.51 -4.55 1.75
N ALA A 121 8.58 -5.29 1.43
CA ALA A 121 8.72 -6.69 1.79
C ALA A 121 9.87 -6.85 2.77
N VAL A 122 9.62 -7.37 3.97
CA VAL A 122 10.62 -7.51 5.03
C VAL A 122 10.90 -8.99 5.27
N ASP A 123 12.17 -9.37 5.20
CA ASP A 123 12.61 -10.71 5.62
C ASP A 123 12.23 -10.94 7.10
N THR A 124 11.50 -12.02 7.36
CA THR A 124 10.98 -12.40 8.69
C THR A 124 12.08 -12.68 9.71
N GLN A 125 13.33 -12.89 9.28
CA GLN A 125 14.49 -12.95 10.18
C GLN A 125 14.88 -11.58 10.75
N ILE A 126 14.44 -10.48 10.12
CA ILE A 126 14.58 -9.14 10.66
C ILE A 126 13.49 -8.96 11.72
N GLN A 127 13.84 -9.21 12.97
CA GLN A 127 12.88 -9.15 14.08
C GLN A 127 12.50 -7.72 14.44
N TYR A 128 13.47 -6.80 14.51
CA TYR A 128 13.26 -5.41 14.93
C TYR A 128 13.97 -4.46 13.99
N MET A 129 13.23 -3.49 13.48
CA MET A 129 13.70 -2.36 12.69
C MET A 129 13.52 -1.05 13.48
N PHE A 130 12.52 -0.98 14.37
CA PHE A 130 12.15 0.26 15.06
C PHE A 130 11.95 0.10 16.58
N ALA A 131 11.33 -0.99 17.03
CA ALA A 131 10.82 -1.07 18.41
C ALA A 131 11.90 -0.94 19.48
N GLU A 132 13.13 -1.39 19.21
CA GLU A 132 14.25 -1.25 20.15
C GLU A 132 14.60 0.21 20.41
N GLN A 133 14.75 1.00 19.35
CA GLN A 133 15.09 2.42 19.48
C GLN A 133 13.96 3.21 20.14
N PHE A 134 12.70 2.84 19.87
CA PHE A 134 11.54 3.54 20.42
C PHE A 134 11.27 3.21 21.89
N LEU A 135 11.52 1.98 22.35
CA LEU A 135 11.32 1.62 23.77
C LEU A 135 12.34 2.29 24.69
N ASP A 136 13.54 2.58 24.21
CA ASP A 136 14.57 3.29 24.96
C ASP A 136 14.20 4.76 25.20
N VAL A 137 13.52 5.38 24.22
CA VAL A 137 13.14 6.80 24.23
C VAL A 137 11.74 7.01 24.84
N TRP A 138 10.80 6.11 24.59
CA TRP A 138 9.40 6.26 24.97
C TRP A 138 8.93 5.06 25.80
N LYS A 139 9.32 5.07 27.08
CA LYS A 139 9.11 3.94 28.01
C LYS A 139 7.64 3.59 28.21
N GLU A 140 6.73 4.53 28.02
CA GLU A 140 5.28 4.33 28.08
C GLU A 140 4.79 3.32 27.04
N LEU A 141 5.52 3.11 25.94
CA LEU A 141 5.22 2.08 24.93
C LEU A 141 5.57 0.66 25.41
N SER A 142 6.24 0.50 26.54
CA SER A 142 6.58 -0.81 27.11
C SER A 142 5.37 -1.63 27.56
N VAL A 143 4.19 -1.01 27.66
CA VAL A 143 2.93 -1.73 27.93
C VAL A 143 2.51 -2.64 26.78
N PHE A 144 3.02 -2.41 25.57
CA PHE A 144 2.75 -3.23 24.40
C PHE A 144 3.78 -4.36 24.28
N LYS A 145 3.34 -5.51 23.78
CA LYS A 145 4.28 -6.56 23.39
C LYS A 145 5.18 -6.02 22.27
N LYS A 146 6.49 -6.20 22.41
CA LYS A 146 7.50 -5.65 21.50
C LYS A 146 7.24 -5.96 20.02
N ASN A 147 6.74 -7.16 19.72
CA ASN A 147 6.38 -7.56 18.36
C ASN A 147 5.17 -6.81 17.78
N VAL A 148 4.17 -6.51 18.61
CA VAL A 148 3.01 -5.70 18.21
C VAL A 148 3.44 -4.26 17.94
N LEU A 149 4.25 -3.69 18.83
CA LEU A 149 4.81 -2.35 18.65
C LEU A 149 5.69 -2.27 17.40
N GLU A 150 6.54 -3.26 17.15
CA GLU A 150 7.34 -3.34 15.94
C GLU A 150 6.47 -3.37 14.68
N ASP A 151 5.40 -4.16 14.67
CA ASP A 151 4.47 -4.21 13.54
C ASP A 151 3.75 -2.88 13.32
N MET A 152 3.25 -2.24 14.39
CA MET A 152 2.69 -0.89 14.32
C MET A 152 3.72 0.11 13.74
N LEU A 153 4.96 0.08 14.26
CA LEU A 153 6.02 0.99 13.83
C LEU A 153 6.40 0.78 12.36
N ARG A 154 6.48 -0.47 11.89
CA ARG A 154 6.69 -0.77 10.46
C ARG A 154 5.60 -0.18 9.61
N VAL A 155 4.35 -0.40 9.98
CA VAL A 155 3.19 0.13 9.24
C VAL A 155 3.26 1.64 9.16
N VAL A 156 3.40 2.35 10.29
CA VAL A 156 3.36 3.82 10.29
C VAL A 156 4.56 4.43 9.56
N HIS A 157 5.75 3.86 9.66
CA HIS A 157 6.93 4.38 8.96
C HIS A 157 6.89 4.07 7.45
N PHE A 158 6.47 2.86 7.06
CA PHE A 158 6.32 2.52 5.65
C PHE A 158 5.17 3.29 4.99
N GLY A 159 4.07 3.49 5.70
CA GLY A 159 2.96 4.34 5.24
C GLY A 159 3.37 5.80 5.12
N ALA A 160 4.08 6.36 6.11
CA ALA A 160 4.60 7.72 6.03
C ALA A 160 5.59 7.91 4.87
N GLN A 161 6.49 6.93 4.64
CA GLN A 161 7.37 6.91 3.47
C GLN A 161 6.58 6.89 2.15
N ALA A 162 5.52 6.08 2.08
CA ALA A 162 4.69 5.96 0.90
C ALA A 162 3.92 7.27 0.63
N ILE A 163 3.32 7.88 1.66
CA ILE A 163 2.61 9.16 1.58
C ILE A 163 3.56 10.27 1.12
N MET A 164 4.72 10.40 1.77
CA MET A 164 5.73 11.42 1.43
C MET A 164 6.15 11.34 -0.04
N THR A 165 6.06 10.16 -0.67
CA THR A 165 6.44 9.99 -2.07
C THR A 165 5.54 10.78 -3.03
N VAL A 166 4.26 10.95 -2.72
CA VAL A 166 3.27 11.62 -3.60
C VAL A 166 2.65 12.89 -3.01
N PHE A 167 2.92 13.18 -1.75
CA PHE A 167 2.36 14.33 -1.03
C PHE A 167 2.72 15.68 -1.68
N SER A 168 1.79 16.61 -1.64
CA SER A 168 1.94 18.02 -2.02
C SER A 168 1.46 18.90 -0.87
N ASP A 169 2.06 20.08 -0.74
CA ASP A 169 1.78 21.00 0.36
C ASP A 169 0.29 21.33 0.45
N SER A 170 -0.21 21.49 1.68
CA SER A 170 -1.60 21.81 2.01
C SER A 170 -2.61 20.74 1.56
N GLN A 171 -2.20 19.46 1.48
CA GLN A 171 -3.11 18.33 1.31
C GLN A 171 -3.59 17.76 2.65
N ASN A 172 -4.76 17.16 2.57
CA ASN A 172 -5.37 16.29 3.56
C ASN A 172 -4.90 14.84 3.36
N ILE A 173 -4.81 14.06 4.44
CA ILE A 173 -4.49 12.64 4.41
C ILE A 173 -5.60 11.89 5.14
N VAL A 174 -6.22 10.91 4.46
CA VAL A 174 -7.18 9.98 5.06
C VAL A 174 -6.67 8.57 4.85
N TRP A 175 -6.38 7.86 5.94
CA TRP A 175 -5.79 6.53 5.88
C TRP A 175 -6.73 5.47 6.45
N PHE A 176 -7.14 4.54 5.60
CA PHE A 176 -7.85 3.31 5.96
C PHE A 176 -6.95 2.07 5.99
N THR A 177 -7.11 1.25 7.02
CA THR A 177 -6.43 -0.05 7.16
C THR A 177 -7.43 -1.13 7.56
N ASP A 178 -7.15 -2.39 7.23
CA ASP A 178 -7.96 -3.49 7.75
C ASP A 178 -7.76 -3.68 9.26
N CYS A 179 -8.76 -4.27 9.91
CA CYS A 179 -8.74 -4.58 11.34
C CYS A 179 -7.83 -5.77 11.66
N ASP A 180 -6.53 -5.48 11.72
CA ASP A 180 -5.51 -6.44 12.11
C ASP A 180 -5.17 -6.36 13.61
N ALA A 181 -4.31 -7.29 14.07
CA ALA A 181 -3.82 -7.32 15.46
C ALA A 181 -3.16 -6.00 15.93
N ILE A 182 -2.73 -5.12 15.01
CA ILE A 182 -2.18 -3.80 15.28
C ILE A 182 -3.22 -2.78 15.77
N VAL A 183 -4.52 -3.04 15.58
CA VAL A 183 -5.64 -2.16 15.99
C VAL A 183 -6.71 -2.97 16.74
N ALA A 184 -6.28 -4.00 17.48
CA ALA A 184 -7.19 -4.98 18.09
C ALA A 184 -8.17 -4.45 19.16
N ASN A 185 -8.03 -3.18 19.58
CA ASN A 185 -8.95 -2.51 20.50
C ASN A 185 -8.79 -0.99 20.37
N GLU A 186 -9.72 -0.23 20.94
CA GLU A 186 -9.75 1.23 20.91
C GLU A 186 -8.43 1.89 21.37
N LYS A 187 -7.74 1.32 22.37
CA LYS A 187 -6.43 1.85 22.80
C LYS A 187 -5.34 1.65 21.75
N HIS A 188 -5.34 0.51 21.07
CA HIS A 188 -4.42 0.27 19.94
C HIS A 188 -4.73 1.20 18.78
N GLU A 189 -6.00 1.43 18.48
CA GLU A 189 -6.45 2.35 17.43
C GLU A 189 -6.01 3.80 17.71
N GLN A 190 -6.31 4.32 18.89
CA GLN A 190 -5.91 5.68 19.30
C GLN A 190 -4.39 5.86 19.26
N LEU A 191 -3.64 4.86 19.76
CA LEU A 191 -2.18 4.90 19.69
C LEU A 191 -1.68 4.86 18.25
N PHE A 192 -2.23 3.97 17.43
CA PHE A 192 -1.83 3.84 16.03
C PHE A 192 -2.06 5.15 15.28
N GLY A 193 -3.24 5.77 15.43
CA GLY A 193 -3.53 7.08 14.82
C GLY A 193 -2.55 8.15 15.29
N LYS A 194 -2.25 8.23 16.60
CA LYS A 194 -1.26 9.17 17.14
C LYS A 194 0.16 8.91 16.62
N LEU A 195 0.59 7.65 16.57
CA LEU A 195 1.90 7.26 16.06
C LEU A 195 2.02 7.61 14.58
N ALA A 196 0.99 7.32 13.79
CA ALA A 196 0.96 7.58 12.38
C ALA A 196 0.97 9.10 12.09
N GLU A 197 0.11 9.88 12.75
CA GLU A 197 0.15 11.34 12.64
C GLU A 197 1.51 11.92 13.04
N THR A 198 2.06 11.50 14.18
CA THR A 198 3.36 11.97 14.67
C THR A 198 4.48 11.62 13.69
N THR A 199 4.48 10.39 13.18
CA THR A 199 5.49 9.91 12.23
C THR A 199 5.41 10.69 10.91
N ILE A 200 4.20 10.90 10.39
CA ILE A 200 3.98 11.68 9.16
C ILE A 200 4.43 13.13 9.35
N ARG A 201 3.88 13.84 10.35
CA ARG A 201 4.10 15.27 10.56
C ARG A 201 5.51 15.58 11.01
N HIS A 202 6.05 14.85 11.97
CA HIS A 202 7.32 15.21 12.61
C HIS A 202 8.51 14.37 12.12
N GLY A 203 8.27 13.13 11.70
CA GLY A 203 9.32 12.24 11.21
C GLY A 203 9.67 12.48 9.74
N PHE A 204 8.66 12.44 8.88
CA PHE A 204 8.87 12.43 7.42
C PHE A 204 8.69 13.80 6.77
N MET A 205 7.72 14.61 7.22
CA MET A 205 7.37 15.87 6.58
C MET A 205 7.32 17.08 7.55
N PRO A 206 8.37 17.32 8.37
CA PRO A 206 8.37 18.37 9.40
C PRO A 206 8.34 19.81 8.89
N GLN A 207 8.56 20.03 7.59
CA GLN A 207 8.60 21.35 6.96
C GLN A 207 7.42 21.60 6.02
N GLU A 208 6.46 20.67 5.95
CA GLU A 208 5.34 20.75 5.03
C GLU A 208 4.05 21.08 5.80
N ASN A 209 3.16 21.82 5.17
CA ASN A 209 1.85 22.13 5.72
C ASN A 209 0.91 20.97 5.39
N ILE A 210 0.66 20.11 6.36
CA ILE A 210 -0.37 19.07 6.26
C ILE A 210 -1.62 19.62 6.93
N ASN A 211 -2.74 19.68 6.21
CA ASN A 211 -4.00 20.20 6.74
C ASN A 211 -4.54 19.25 7.83
N HIS A 212 -5.17 18.16 7.41
CA HIS A 212 -5.72 17.15 8.30
C HIS A 212 -5.07 15.78 8.06
N VAL A 213 -4.95 14.99 9.12
CA VAL A 213 -4.61 13.58 9.06
C VAL A 213 -5.72 12.82 9.80
N ALA A 214 -6.42 11.97 9.08
CA ALA A 214 -7.52 11.16 9.60
C ALA A 214 -7.20 9.67 9.41
N PHE A 215 -7.62 8.85 10.37
CA PHE A 215 -7.46 7.40 10.34
C PHE A 215 -8.83 6.74 10.47
N GLY A 216 -9.03 5.67 9.71
CA GLY A 216 -10.24 4.85 9.78
C GLY A 216 -9.91 3.37 9.64
N LEU A 217 -10.81 2.54 10.13
CA LEU A 217 -10.75 1.09 10.00
C LEU A 217 -11.75 0.61 8.95
N SER A 218 -11.47 -0.54 8.32
CA SER A 218 -12.39 -1.18 7.37
C SER A 218 -13.80 -1.41 7.95
N GLU A 219 -13.90 -1.60 9.26
CA GLU A 219 -15.16 -1.84 9.99
C GLU A 219 -16.17 -0.69 9.92
N ILE A 220 -15.75 0.53 9.59
CA ILE A 220 -16.70 1.67 9.45
C ILE A 220 -17.51 1.61 8.15
N ASP A 221 -17.24 0.63 7.28
CA ASP A 221 -17.97 0.44 6.03
C ASP A 221 -19.47 0.21 6.29
N ASP A 222 -20.32 0.88 5.52
CA ASP A 222 -21.78 0.86 5.66
C ASP A 222 -22.45 -0.40 5.05
N GLY A 223 -21.65 -1.40 4.69
CA GLY A 223 -22.08 -2.59 3.97
C GLY A 223 -22.07 -2.43 2.45
N SER A 224 -21.74 -1.25 1.92
CA SER A 224 -21.54 -1.04 0.48
C SER A 224 -20.22 -1.61 -0.04
N LEU A 225 -19.34 -2.08 0.86
CA LEU A 225 -18.00 -2.60 0.58
C LEU A 225 -17.14 -1.57 -0.15
N GLU A 226 -17.36 -0.29 0.14
CA GLU A 226 -16.56 0.81 -0.39
C GLU A 226 -15.12 0.72 0.09
N ILE A 227 -14.92 0.82 1.40
CA ILE A 227 -13.60 0.79 2.02
C ILE A 227 -12.96 -0.59 1.81
N GLU A 228 -13.77 -1.65 1.92
CA GLU A 228 -13.34 -3.03 1.71
C GLU A 228 -12.78 -3.26 0.29
N ASP A 229 -13.43 -2.74 -0.76
CA ASP A 229 -12.92 -2.88 -2.13
C ASP A 229 -11.65 -2.02 -2.35
N PHE A 230 -11.49 -0.88 -1.68
CA PHE A 230 -10.24 -0.13 -1.74
C PHE A 230 -9.09 -0.86 -1.03
N ILE A 231 -9.32 -1.43 0.15
CA ILE A 231 -8.35 -2.22 0.93
C ILE A 231 -8.03 -3.56 0.24
N ALA A 232 -8.96 -4.10 -0.55
CA ALA A 232 -8.70 -5.30 -1.33
C ALA A 232 -7.53 -5.14 -2.31
N VAL A 233 -7.28 -3.93 -2.84
CA VAL A 233 -6.16 -3.69 -3.77
C VAL A 233 -4.80 -3.98 -3.11
N PRO A 234 -4.43 -3.35 -1.98
CA PRO A 234 -3.20 -3.68 -1.28
C PRO A 234 -3.18 -5.11 -0.74
N ASP A 235 -4.30 -5.71 -0.30
CA ASP A 235 -4.35 -7.13 0.16
C ASP A 235 -3.97 -8.10 -0.96
N LEU A 236 -4.62 -7.96 -2.12
CA LEU A 236 -4.33 -8.78 -3.30
C LEU A 236 -2.84 -8.70 -3.67
N VAL A 237 -2.27 -7.51 -3.62
CA VAL A 237 -0.88 -7.25 -3.98
C VAL A 237 0.08 -7.78 -2.93
N ALA A 238 -0.19 -7.53 -1.64
CA ALA A 238 0.60 -8.05 -0.53
C ALA A 238 0.63 -9.58 -0.57
N GLY A 239 -0.53 -10.23 -0.69
CA GLY A 239 -0.63 -11.68 -0.77
C GLY A 239 0.10 -12.29 -1.97
N ALA A 240 -0.07 -11.72 -3.17
CA ALA A 240 0.59 -12.22 -4.38
C ALA A 240 2.11 -12.00 -4.36
N LEU A 241 2.57 -10.85 -3.89
CA LEU A 241 4.00 -10.56 -3.78
C LEU A 241 4.66 -11.40 -2.70
N CYS A 242 4.01 -11.60 -1.56
CA CYS A 242 4.50 -12.47 -0.50
C CYS A 242 4.78 -13.88 -1.04
N GLU A 243 3.79 -14.49 -1.73
CA GLU A 243 3.94 -15.80 -2.36
C GLU A 243 5.04 -15.83 -3.43
N THR A 244 5.11 -14.80 -4.29
CA THR A 244 6.07 -14.73 -5.39
C THR A 244 7.51 -14.58 -4.89
N LEU A 245 7.73 -13.69 -3.92
CA LEU A 245 9.05 -13.47 -3.33
C LEU A 245 9.53 -14.71 -2.56
N ASP A 246 8.62 -15.43 -1.91
CA ASP A 246 8.93 -16.70 -1.26
C ASP A 246 9.35 -17.78 -2.26
N GLN A 247 8.69 -17.88 -3.42
CA GLN A 247 9.08 -18.83 -4.47
C GLN A 247 10.44 -18.49 -5.08
N LEU A 248 10.77 -17.21 -5.25
CA LEU A 248 12.11 -16.80 -5.67
C LEU A 248 13.15 -17.23 -4.66
N ASN A 249 12.87 -17.05 -3.36
CA ASN A 249 13.76 -17.47 -2.30
C ASN A 249 13.95 -19.00 -2.27
N ILE A 250 12.88 -19.79 -2.41
CA ILE A 250 12.96 -21.27 -2.52
C ILE A 250 13.83 -21.67 -3.72
N SER A 251 13.78 -20.90 -4.80
CA SER A 251 14.59 -21.10 -6.00
C SER A 251 16.03 -20.56 -5.87
N ASN A 252 16.45 -20.11 -4.69
CA ASN A 252 17.73 -19.45 -4.42
C ASN A 252 18.00 -18.21 -5.29
N LEU A 253 16.94 -17.55 -5.76
CA LEU A 253 17.01 -16.30 -6.49
C LEU A 253 16.85 -15.12 -5.53
N ARG A 254 17.65 -14.08 -5.76
CA ARG A 254 17.54 -12.81 -5.03
C ARG A 254 16.67 -11.83 -5.79
N VAL A 255 16.01 -10.95 -5.06
CA VAL A 255 15.27 -9.84 -5.65
C VAL A 255 16.27 -8.84 -6.25
N ALA A 256 16.08 -8.52 -7.52
CA ALA A 256 16.84 -7.50 -8.22
C ALA A 256 15.92 -6.33 -8.58
N SER A 257 16.49 -5.18 -8.93
CA SER A 257 15.70 -3.97 -9.17
C SER A 257 14.72 -4.04 -10.33
N ASN A 258 14.99 -4.91 -11.31
CA ASN A 258 14.07 -5.21 -12.40
C ASN A 258 13.74 -6.71 -12.34
N LEU A 259 12.67 -7.03 -11.62
CA LEU A 259 12.24 -8.42 -11.46
C LEU A 259 11.42 -8.84 -12.68
N ILE A 260 12.04 -9.63 -13.55
CA ILE A 260 11.36 -10.22 -14.72
C ILE A 260 10.72 -11.53 -14.29
N LEU A 261 9.39 -11.52 -14.13
CA LEU A 261 8.65 -12.72 -13.74
C LEU A 261 8.41 -13.60 -14.98
N LYS A 262 9.28 -14.61 -15.16
CA LYS A 262 9.00 -15.71 -16.08
C LYS A 262 8.21 -16.79 -15.34
N LYS A 263 6.88 -16.67 -15.38
CA LYS A 263 5.90 -17.65 -14.85
C LYS A 263 6.40 -18.37 -13.58
N PRO A 264 6.53 -17.66 -12.45
CA PRO A 264 6.99 -18.27 -11.21
C PRO A 264 6.05 -19.43 -10.81
N ASN A 265 6.57 -20.42 -10.08
CA ASN A 265 5.78 -21.55 -9.61
C ASN A 265 4.86 -21.14 -8.45
N VAL A 266 3.92 -20.23 -8.73
CA VAL A 266 2.93 -19.66 -7.82
C VAL A 266 1.53 -20.09 -8.26
N THR A 267 0.55 -19.88 -7.39
CA THR A 267 -0.87 -20.12 -7.67
C THR A 267 -1.38 -19.25 -8.84
N ASP A 268 -2.44 -19.72 -9.51
CA ASP A 268 -3.04 -18.98 -10.63
C ASP A 268 -3.48 -17.56 -10.23
N LYS A 269 -4.01 -17.39 -9.01
CA LYS A 269 -4.36 -16.06 -8.48
C LYS A 269 -3.15 -15.14 -8.33
N ALA A 270 -2.02 -15.65 -7.85
CA ALA A 270 -0.79 -14.88 -7.70
C ALA A 270 -0.24 -14.50 -9.08
N ASN A 271 -0.30 -15.42 -10.05
CA ASN A 271 0.09 -15.15 -11.43
C ASN A 271 -0.75 -14.02 -12.04
N ILE A 272 -2.08 -14.07 -11.96
CA ILE A 272 -2.96 -13.01 -12.50
C ILE A 272 -2.60 -11.63 -11.90
N ILE A 273 -2.38 -11.59 -10.58
CA ILE A 273 -2.04 -10.33 -9.89
C ILE A 273 -0.65 -9.85 -10.29
N CYS A 274 0.36 -10.71 -10.32
CA CYS A 274 1.72 -10.35 -10.71
C CYS A 274 1.83 -9.93 -12.18
N GLU A 275 1.06 -10.57 -13.06
CA GLU A 275 0.90 -10.14 -14.46
C GLU A 275 0.35 -8.70 -14.53
N TRP A 276 -0.65 -8.37 -13.72
CA TRP A 276 -1.17 -7.02 -13.62
C TRP A 276 -0.17 -6.03 -12.99
N ILE A 277 0.55 -6.43 -11.93
CA ILE A 277 1.60 -5.57 -11.33
C ILE A 277 2.66 -5.24 -12.39
N GLY A 278 3.03 -6.21 -13.23
CA GLY A 278 3.97 -6.03 -14.32
C GLY A 278 3.52 -5.11 -15.46
N LYS A 279 2.25 -4.67 -15.47
CA LYS A 279 1.74 -3.68 -16.45
C LYS A 279 2.20 -2.28 -16.07
N MET A 280 3.28 -1.83 -16.72
CA MET A 280 3.87 -0.51 -16.50
C MET A 280 3.12 0.64 -17.22
N ALA A 281 2.40 0.33 -18.29
CA ALA A 281 1.67 1.31 -19.10
C ALA A 281 0.25 1.58 -18.57
N CYS A 282 0.08 1.70 -17.25
CA CYS A 282 -1.19 2.11 -16.64
C CYS A 282 -0.98 3.40 -15.80
N PRO A 283 -2.04 4.18 -15.55
CA PRO A 283 -1.98 5.35 -14.66
C PRO A 283 -1.44 5.01 -13.26
N LEU A 284 -1.92 3.91 -12.66
CA LEU A 284 -1.45 3.45 -11.35
C LEU A 284 0.00 2.97 -11.42
N LYS A 285 0.90 3.69 -10.75
CA LYS A 285 2.32 3.35 -10.63
C LYS A 285 2.52 2.31 -9.54
N LYS A 286 3.39 1.33 -9.79
CA LYS A 286 3.53 0.13 -8.95
C LYS A 286 5.01 -0.20 -8.79
N PHE A 287 5.49 -0.25 -7.56
CA PHE A 287 6.87 -0.62 -7.23
C PHE A 287 6.97 -1.08 -5.78
N GLY A 288 8.14 -1.57 -5.37
CA GLY A 288 8.36 -1.95 -4.00
C GLY A 288 9.81 -1.82 -3.54
N VAL A 289 10.00 -2.06 -2.25
CA VAL A 289 11.31 -2.14 -1.60
C VAL A 289 11.35 -3.41 -0.78
N VAL A 290 12.33 -4.27 -1.03
CA VAL A 290 12.57 -5.46 -0.21
C VAL A 290 13.72 -5.21 0.76
N PHE A 291 13.58 -5.68 2.00
CA PHE A 291 14.59 -5.66 3.04
C PHE A 291 15.08 -7.08 3.26
N ASP A 292 16.22 -7.41 2.67
CA ASP A 292 16.85 -8.71 2.84
C ASP A 292 17.77 -8.71 4.06
N LYS A 293 17.66 -9.73 4.91
CA LYS A 293 18.63 -9.95 5.98
C LYS A 293 19.99 -10.26 5.36
N PHE A 294 21.04 -9.57 5.81
CA PHE A 294 22.42 -9.93 5.47
C PHE A 294 23.27 -10.04 6.72
N GLY A 295 24.26 -10.94 6.72
CA GLY A 295 25.12 -11.17 7.88
C GLY A 295 24.37 -11.67 9.12
N THR A 296 25.10 -11.80 10.22
CA THR A 296 24.63 -12.42 11.47
C THR A 296 23.99 -11.44 12.46
N GLN A 297 24.24 -10.14 12.33
CA GLN A 297 23.76 -9.13 13.27
C GLN A 297 22.27 -8.83 13.08
N PRO A 298 21.42 -8.77 14.13
CA PRO A 298 19.97 -8.58 13.98
C PRO A 298 19.55 -7.38 13.11
N TRP A 299 20.29 -6.26 13.19
CA TRP A 299 20.02 -5.01 12.46
C TRP A 299 20.64 -4.93 11.05
N ALA A 300 21.35 -5.97 10.60
CA ALA A 300 21.97 -5.96 9.29
C ALA A 300 20.97 -6.40 8.20
N PHE A 301 20.38 -5.43 7.50
CA PHE A 301 19.47 -5.65 6.38
C PHE A 301 19.71 -4.65 5.25
N ARG A 302 19.44 -5.07 4.02
CA ARG A 302 19.69 -4.27 2.81
C ARG A 302 18.38 -3.94 2.12
N PRO A 303 17.99 -2.66 2.00
CA PRO A 303 16.88 -2.26 1.15
C PRO A 303 17.27 -2.39 -0.33
N THR A 304 16.37 -2.96 -1.14
CA THR A 304 16.50 -3.05 -2.59
C THR A 304 15.17 -2.63 -3.21
N PHE A 305 15.17 -1.52 -3.96
CA PHE A 305 14.04 -1.16 -4.80
C PHE A 305 13.83 -2.19 -5.89
N PHE A 306 12.58 -2.51 -6.20
CA PHE A 306 12.23 -3.36 -7.32
C PHE A 306 10.96 -2.88 -8.05
N THR A 307 10.95 -3.13 -9.35
CA THR A 307 9.73 -3.16 -10.16
C THR A 307 9.53 -4.57 -10.71
N ILE A 308 8.28 -4.96 -10.93
CA ILE A 308 7.96 -6.19 -11.65
C ILE A 308 7.79 -5.81 -13.11
N GLN A 309 8.43 -6.58 -13.99
CA GLN A 309 8.23 -6.48 -15.42
C GLN A 309 7.69 -7.81 -15.94
N ASN A 310 6.59 -7.72 -16.70
CA ASN A 310 6.13 -8.84 -17.49
C ASN A 310 6.47 -8.60 -18.96
N PRO A 311 7.42 -9.36 -19.54
CA PRO A 311 7.87 -9.16 -20.92
C PRO A 311 6.82 -9.59 -21.96
N TYR A 312 5.75 -10.27 -21.54
CA TYR A 312 4.72 -10.83 -22.42
C TYR A 312 3.46 -9.97 -22.52
N ILE A 313 3.43 -8.80 -21.90
CA ILE A 313 2.22 -7.97 -21.82
C ILE A 313 2.44 -6.64 -22.55
N SER A 314 1.56 -6.37 -23.52
CA SER A 314 1.43 -5.08 -24.22
C SER A 314 0.82 -4.00 -23.30
N ALA A 315 0.78 -2.75 -23.77
CA ALA A 315 0.15 -1.63 -23.06
C ALA A 315 -1.26 -2.01 -22.56
N CYS A 316 -1.72 -1.36 -21.48
CA CYS A 316 -2.93 -1.69 -20.69
C CYS A 316 -4.23 -1.72 -21.56
N GLU A 317 -4.42 -2.74 -22.39
CA GLU A 317 -5.59 -2.98 -23.23
C GLU A 317 -6.57 -3.86 -22.46
N VAL A 318 -7.12 -3.35 -21.37
CA VAL A 318 -8.29 -3.97 -20.75
C VAL A 318 -9.34 -2.90 -20.57
N THR A 319 -9.95 -2.48 -21.67
CA THR A 319 -11.16 -1.65 -21.65
C THR A 319 -12.32 -2.51 -21.14
N CYS A 320 -12.58 -2.49 -19.84
CA CYS A 320 -13.80 -3.08 -19.28
C CYS A 320 -14.97 -2.09 -19.42
N SER A 321 -16.21 -2.59 -19.56
CA SER A 321 -17.45 -1.81 -19.51
C SER A 321 -17.46 -0.84 -18.33
N ALA A 322 -17.01 -1.31 -17.16
CA ALA A 322 -16.90 -0.55 -15.92
C ALA A 322 -16.04 0.72 -16.08
N GLN A 323 -14.92 0.65 -16.81
CA GLN A 323 -14.05 1.83 -17.00
C GLN A 323 -14.71 2.90 -17.86
N LYS A 324 -15.48 2.50 -18.89
CA LYS A 324 -16.21 3.44 -19.75
C LYS A 324 -17.36 4.10 -19.00
N GLY A 325 -18.09 3.32 -18.19
CA GLY A 325 -19.24 3.80 -17.41
C GLY A 325 -18.87 4.63 -16.18
N ALA A 326 -17.69 4.42 -15.58
CA ALA A 326 -17.28 5.10 -14.35
C ALA A 326 -17.21 6.62 -14.51
N SER A 327 -16.75 7.13 -15.65
CA SER A 327 -16.70 8.57 -15.96
C SER A 327 -18.08 9.24 -16.00
N LEU A 328 -19.15 8.46 -16.15
CA LEU A 328 -20.54 8.94 -16.23
C LEU A 328 -21.29 8.81 -14.88
N ILE A 329 -20.76 8.01 -13.94
CA ILE A 329 -21.47 7.60 -12.71
C ILE A 329 -20.65 7.92 -11.45
N SER A 330 -19.53 8.65 -11.55
CA SER A 330 -18.62 8.90 -10.41
C SER A 330 -19.37 9.56 -9.24
N LYS A 331 -19.81 8.73 -8.29
CA LYS A 331 -20.35 9.18 -7.01
C LYS A 331 -19.15 9.41 -6.10
N PRO A 332 -19.10 10.56 -5.41
CA PRO A 332 -18.00 10.85 -4.51
C PRO A 332 -17.85 9.74 -3.45
N ILE A 333 -16.62 9.41 -3.05
CA ILE A 333 -16.37 8.55 -1.88
C ILE A 333 -17.04 9.17 -0.64
N ARG A 334 -17.70 8.35 0.18
CA ARG A 334 -18.55 8.81 1.29
C ARG A 334 -17.80 9.13 2.58
N PHE A 335 -16.51 8.80 2.63
CA PHE A 335 -15.68 8.97 3.80
C PHE A 335 -14.66 10.06 3.49
N ASP A 336 -15.00 11.34 3.70
CA ASP A 336 -14.01 12.44 3.72
C ASP A 336 -13.78 12.93 5.16
N ILE A 337 -12.83 13.85 5.33
CA ILE A 337 -12.50 14.48 6.62
C ILE A 337 -13.70 15.14 7.28
N GLU A 338 -14.61 15.70 6.49
CA GLU A 338 -15.84 16.32 7.00
C GLU A 338 -16.72 15.27 7.69
N ASP A 339 -16.82 14.06 7.14
CA ASP A 339 -17.63 12.96 7.70
C ASP A 339 -16.98 12.30 8.92
N LEU A 340 -15.64 12.32 9.01
CA LEU A 340 -14.89 11.74 10.13
C LEU A 340 -14.86 12.64 11.39
N HIS A 341 -15.08 13.95 11.24
CA HIS A 341 -15.13 14.88 12.37
C HIS A 341 -16.49 14.88 13.10
N ASP A 342 -17.59 14.60 12.40
CA ASP A 342 -18.94 14.59 12.99
C ASP A 342 -19.23 13.33 13.85
N GLY A 343 -18.31 12.35 13.86
CA GLY A 343 -18.42 11.10 14.63
C GLY A 343 -17.67 11.08 15.97
N GLN A 344 -16.92 12.14 16.31
CA GLN A 344 -16.23 12.28 17.61
C GLN A 344 -16.88 13.39 18.44
N GLY A 345 -18.07 13.10 18.97
CA GLY A 345 -18.79 13.92 19.95
C GLY A 345 -19.04 13.16 21.24
#